data_AF-A0A7Y6IXA3-F1
#
_entry.id   AF-A0A7Y6IXA3-F1
#
_cell.length_a   1.000
_cell.length_b   1.000
_cell.length_c   1.000
_cell.angle_alpha   90.00
_cell.angle_beta   90.00
_cell.angle_gamma   90.00
#
_symmetry.space_group_name_H-M   'P 1'
#
loop_
_entity.id
_entity.type
_entity.pdbx_description
1 polymer ?
#
loop_
_entity_poly.entity_id
_entity_poly.type
_entity_poly.pdbx_seq_one_letter_code
_entity_poly.pdbx_strand_id
1 'polypeptide(L)'
;MSQDALNGDCAPFAARLLAAVPLDPTSADAPLVPHWSGRRLLVQRGDTELVVRDLDGPETEVRFPAPWPRRYGSVAVSPAGDVAVFAGVHALRAVDRTGAVRWELRHGCWSAAECAEAHASFSEYAADDDHGHADSGSAAFSSDGKLLWAHVRGHAGDDINEEWLIIDPADGTVLTRAETMTVGSASAHFPHPDPAYMGLTVAEGEEDSPVLWGHWDGATFTVRRFAEEVLLAVSPTGEHFLTTDPGQWTLYLHRAEDGTELRRLDADEAVPPPSGAADDRARWDHEGAFPYDELAVVGTESSARDPRHWLVDRRTMTVRGRIVYPFPISGAPRSAGEGAWYSISEDRTTLHLWSLPQPEC
;
A
#
# COMPACT_ATOMS: atom_id res chain seq x y z
N MET A 1 28.24 8.94 -12.21
CA MET A 1 28.07 10.07 -11.28
C MET A 1 27.63 11.27 -12.09
N SER A 2 26.32 11.40 -12.31
CA SER A 2 25.73 12.63 -12.86
C SER A 2 25.42 13.56 -11.69
N GLN A 3 25.93 14.78 -11.72
CA GLN A 3 25.63 15.81 -10.73
C GLN A 3 24.39 16.56 -11.19
N ASP A 4 23.22 16.05 -10.78
CA ASP A 4 21.97 16.80 -10.83
C ASP A 4 21.97 17.80 -9.66
N ALA A 5 22.76 18.87 -9.81
CA ALA A 5 22.84 19.92 -8.81
C ALA A 5 21.59 20.82 -8.91
N LEU A 6 20.64 20.62 -8.00
CA LEU A 6 19.62 21.63 -7.72
C LEU A 6 20.33 22.87 -7.14
N ASN A 7 20.02 24.05 -7.67
CA ASN A 7 20.64 25.31 -7.27
C ASN A 7 20.52 25.55 -5.74
N GLY A 8 21.64 25.40 -5.03
CA GLY A 8 21.78 25.69 -3.60
C GLY A 8 22.47 24.54 -2.88
N ASP A 9 23.72 24.76 -2.44
CA ASP A 9 24.57 23.83 -1.67
C ASP A 9 23.89 23.33 -0.37
N CYS A 10 22.99 22.35 -0.49
CA CYS A 10 22.57 21.52 0.63
C CYS A 10 23.31 20.19 0.53
N ALA A 11 23.98 19.78 1.62
CA ALA A 11 24.67 18.50 1.68
C ALA A 11 23.68 17.36 1.33
N PRO A 12 24.11 16.34 0.56
CA PRO A 12 23.23 15.24 0.19
C PRO A 12 22.69 14.52 1.43
N PHE A 13 21.40 14.17 1.41
CA PHE A 13 20.76 13.41 2.49
C PHE A 13 21.18 11.95 2.39
N ALA A 14 22.13 11.52 3.22
CA ALA A 14 22.62 10.15 3.20
C ALA A 14 21.66 9.20 3.93
N ALA A 15 21.12 8.21 3.22
CA ALA A 15 20.34 7.14 3.83
C ALA A 15 21.25 6.20 4.64
N ARG A 16 20.77 5.78 5.82
CA ARG A 16 21.42 4.77 6.65
C ARG A 16 20.65 3.46 6.55
N LEU A 17 21.35 2.38 6.18
CA LEU A 17 20.80 1.03 6.21
C LEU A 17 20.55 0.61 7.66
N LEU A 18 19.30 0.28 7.99
CA LEU A 18 18.90 -0.29 9.28
C LEU A 18 19.03 -1.82 9.26
N ALA A 19 18.54 -2.44 8.19
CA ALA A 19 18.55 -3.89 8.03
C ALA A 19 18.53 -4.26 6.55
N ALA A 20 19.12 -5.42 6.23
CA ALA A 20 18.98 -6.10 4.96
C ALA A 20 18.35 -7.46 5.23
N VAL A 21 17.14 -7.69 4.72
CA VAL A 21 16.34 -8.87 5.01
C VAL A 21 16.24 -9.74 3.76
N PRO A 22 16.67 -11.01 3.80
CA PRO A 22 16.60 -11.89 2.64
C PRO A 22 15.15 -12.26 2.32
N LEU A 23 14.87 -12.36 1.02
CA LEU A 23 13.58 -12.68 0.41
C LEU A 23 13.73 -13.91 -0.51
N ASP A 24 12.63 -14.59 -0.77
CA ASP A 24 12.52 -15.58 -1.85
C ASP A 24 11.54 -15.09 -2.95
N PRO A 25 12.02 -14.31 -3.92
CA PRO A 25 11.16 -13.73 -4.96
C PRO A 25 10.65 -14.76 -5.97
N THR A 26 11.18 -15.99 -5.98
CA THR A 26 10.75 -17.03 -6.91
C THR A 26 9.43 -17.67 -6.48
N SER A 27 9.19 -17.70 -5.15
CA SER A 27 8.06 -18.37 -4.55
C SER A 27 7.03 -17.42 -3.93
N ALA A 28 7.27 -16.09 -3.95
CA ALA A 28 6.43 -15.11 -3.29
C ALA A 28 6.16 -13.82 -4.10
N ASP A 29 5.08 -13.13 -3.75
CA ASP A 29 4.76 -11.77 -4.19
C ASP A 29 5.80 -10.74 -3.70
N ALA A 30 5.68 -9.51 -4.20
CA ALA A 30 6.44 -8.40 -3.65
C ALA A 30 6.18 -8.27 -2.13
N PRO A 31 7.23 -8.09 -1.31
CA PRO A 31 7.07 -7.99 0.13
C PRO A 31 6.31 -6.72 0.53
N LEU A 32 5.50 -6.86 1.57
CA LEU A 32 4.84 -5.75 2.25
C LEU A 32 5.45 -5.59 3.64
N VAL A 33 5.54 -4.34 4.10
CA VAL A 33 5.91 -4.00 5.49
C VAL A 33 4.78 -3.26 6.18
N PRO A 34 3.66 -3.94 6.50
CA PRO A 34 2.64 -3.34 7.36
C PRO A 34 3.25 -2.98 8.70
N HIS A 35 2.81 -1.83 9.22
CA HIS A 35 3.42 -1.20 10.38
C HIS A 35 2.36 -0.52 11.24
N TRP A 36 2.62 -0.56 12.53
CA TRP A 36 1.81 0.03 13.59
C TRP A 36 2.73 0.63 14.63
N SER A 37 2.17 1.35 15.61
CA SER A 37 2.97 1.94 16.69
C SER A 37 3.85 0.88 17.38
N GLY A 38 5.16 1.00 17.18
CA GLY A 38 6.16 0.12 17.78
C GLY A 38 6.30 -1.29 17.18
N ARG A 39 5.68 -1.58 16.02
CA ARG A 39 5.79 -2.90 15.40
C ARG A 39 5.70 -2.89 13.88
N ARG A 40 6.63 -3.59 13.23
CA ARG A 40 6.70 -3.79 11.78
C ARG A 40 6.80 -5.27 11.46
N LEU A 41 5.97 -5.72 10.53
CA LEU A 41 6.01 -7.11 10.06
C LEU A 41 6.46 -7.12 8.60
N LEU A 42 7.39 -7.99 8.24
CA LEU A 42 7.63 -8.37 6.86
C LEU A 42 6.63 -9.46 6.47
N VAL A 43 5.87 -9.23 5.41
CA VAL A 43 4.87 -10.16 4.90
C VAL A 43 5.23 -10.58 3.47
N GLN A 44 5.33 -11.89 3.24
CA GLN A 44 5.61 -12.49 1.93
C GLN A 44 4.60 -13.59 1.62
N ARG A 45 3.79 -13.39 0.59
CA ARG A 45 2.75 -14.34 0.17
C ARG A 45 3.26 -15.23 -0.94
N GLY A 46 3.35 -16.53 -0.69
CA GLY A 46 3.57 -17.55 -1.71
C GLY A 46 2.28 -18.24 -2.15
N ASP A 47 2.43 -19.25 -3.03
CA ASP A 47 1.29 -19.98 -3.59
C ASP A 47 0.60 -20.91 -2.58
N THR A 48 1.33 -21.35 -1.55
CA THR A 48 0.85 -22.32 -0.56
C THR A 48 0.80 -21.77 0.85
N GLU A 49 1.52 -20.69 1.13
CA GLU A 49 1.61 -20.11 2.47
C GLU A 49 1.94 -18.62 2.44
N LEU A 50 1.56 -17.93 3.51
CA LEU A 50 1.98 -16.59 3.86
C LEU A 50 3.05 -16.68 4.94
N VAL A 51 4.18 -16.03 4.73
CA VAL A 51 5.27 -15.93 5.70
C VAL A 51 5.27 -14.54 6.32
N VAL A 52 5.30 -14.48 7.65
CA VAL A 52 5.30 -13.26 8.44
C VAL A 52 6.50 -13.26 9.38
N ARG A 53 7.33 -12.22 9.32
CA ARG A 53 8.49 -12.04 10.19
C ARG A 53 8.38 -10.72 10.95
N ASP A 54 8.58 -10.76 12.26
CA ASP A 54 8.68 -9.54 13.06
C ASP A 54 10.04 -8.86 12.83
N LEU A 55 10.04 -7.60 12.41
CA LEU A 55 11.26 -6.85 12.13
C LEU A 55 11.80 -6.09 13.36
N ASP A 56 10.97 -5.92 14.39
CA ASP A 56 11.31 -5.21 15.62
C ASP A 56 11.51 -6.17 16.82
N GLY A 57 10.95 -7.37 16.71
CA GLY A 57 11.05 -8.44 17.69
C GLY A 57 12.19 -9.44 17.45
N PRO A 58 12.19 -10.56 18.19
CA PRO A 58 13.06 -11.69 17.85
C PRO A 58 12.75 -12.18 16.43
N GLU A 59 13.74 -12.74 15.73
CA GLU A 59 13.62 -13.31 14.37
C GLU A 59 12.75 -14.57 14.33
N THR A 60 11.51 -14.47 14.81
CA THR A 60 10.49 -15.52 14.76
C THR A 60 9.67 -15.36 13.50
N GLU A 61 9.61 -16.44 12.74
CA GLU A 61 8.79 -16.55 11.55
C GLU A 61 7.48 -17.27 11.88
N VAL A 62 6.37 -16.72 11.41
CA VAL A 62 5.04 -17.29 11.50
C VAL A 62 4.56 -17.59 10.08
N ARG A 63 3.93 -18.75 9.90
CA ARG A 63 3.39 -19.17 8.60
C ARG A 63 1.90 -19.43 8.69
N PHE A 64 1.19 -19.06 7.64
CA PHE A 64 -0.24 -19.31 7.49
C PHE A 64 -0.46 -20.06 6.17
N PRO A 65 -1.06 -21.26 6.18
CA PRO A 65 -1.47 -21.94 4.96
C PRO A 65 -2.39 -21.05 4.11
N ALA A 66 -2.04 -20.88 2.83
CA ALA A 66 -2.82 -20.06 1.92
C ALA A 66 -4.01 -20.88 1.39
N PRO A 67 -5.24 -20.34 1.45
CA PRO A 67 -6.42 -21.03 0.92
C PRO A 67 -6.46 -21.09 -0.60
N TRP A 68 -5.66 -20.27 -1.29
CA TRP A 68 -5.49 -20.23 -2.74
C TRP A 68 -4.14 -19.59 -3.13
N PRO A 69 -3.62 -19.86 -4.34
CA PRO A 69 -2.36 -19.31 -4.85
C PRO A 69 -2.30 -17.79 -4.85
N ARG A 70 -1.08 -17.24 -4.90
CA ARG A 70 -0.86 -15.81 -4.68
C ARG A 70 -1.50 -14.91 -5.74
N ARG A 71 -1.60 -15.41 -6.97
CA ARG A 71 -2.29 -14.74 -8.09
C ARG A 71 -3.79 -14.47 -7.86
N TYR A 72 -4.43 -15.12 -6.88
CA TYR A 72 -5.85 -14.93 -6.59
C TYR A 72 -6.03 -13.95 -5.43
N GLY A 73 -5.98 -12.65 -5.74
CA GLY A 73 -6.28 -11.55 -4.81
C GLY A 73 -5.11 -11.11 -3.93
N SER A 74 -5.39 -10.60 -2.73
CA SER A 74 -4.41 -9.98 -1.81
C SER A 74 -4.47 -10.55 -0.38
N VAL A 75 -3.66 -10.01 0.54
CA VAL A 75 -3.56 -10.51 1.92
C VAL A 75 -3.32 -9.40 2.93
N ALA A 76 -3.86 -9.58 4.14
CA ALA A 76 -3.63 -8.74 5.31
C ALA A 76 -3.24 -9.59 6.52
N VAL A 77 -2.45 -9.02 7.41
CA VAL A 77 -2.06 -9.66 8.67
C VAL A 77 -2.44 -8.75 9.82
N SER A 78 -3.02 -9.32 10.87
CA SER A 78 -3.34 -8.60 12.11
C SER A 78 -2.09 -7.98 12.75
N PRO A 79 -2.19 -6.86 13.47
CA PRO A 79 -1.05 -6.27 14.19
C PRO A 79 -0.39 -7.23 15.19
N ALA A 80 -1.16 -8.18 15.72
CA ALA A 80 -0.66 -9.23 16.60
C ALA A 80 0.14 -10.33 15.88
N GLY A 81 -0.02 -10.47 14.55
CA GLY A 81 0.66 -11.50 13.75
C GLY A 81 0.14 -12.91 14.02
N ASP A 82 -1.13 -13.05 14.44
CA ASP A 82 -1.76 -14.33 14.79
C ASP A 82 -2.96 -14.71 13.91
N VAL A 83 -3.45 -13.76 13.11
CA VAL A 83 -4.46 -13.94 12.07
C VAL A 83 -3.97 -13.38 10.74
N ALA A 84 -4.23 -14.13 9.66
CA ALA A 84 -4.11 -13.67 8.28
C ALA A 84 -5.48 -13.68 7.61
N VAL A 85 -5.78 -12.62 6.84
CA VAL A 85 -6.98 -12.50 6.01
C VAL A 85 -6.56 -12.53 4.56
N PHE A 86 -7.06 -13.49 3.80
CA PHE A 86 -6.87 -13.58 2.36
C PHE A 86 -8.09 -12.97 1.68
N ALA A 87 -7.89 -11.89 0.92
CA ALA A 87 -8.91 -11.26 0.10
C ALA A 87 -8.84 -11.85 -1.30
N GLY A 88 -9.63 -12.89 -1.56
CA GLY A 88 -9.59 -13.68 -2.79
C GLY A 88 -10.54 -13.18 -3.86
N VAL A 89 -10.67 -13.99 -4.91
CA VAL A 89 -11.53 -13.66 -6.06
C VAL A 89 -13.04 -13.72 -5.72
N HIS A 90 -13.47 -14.52 -4.73
CA HIS A 90 -14.89 -14.67 -4.36
C HIS A 90 -15.16 -14.57 -2.84
N ALA A 91 -14.12 -14.45 -2.03
CA ALA A 91 -14.27 -14.46 -0.58
C ALA A 91 -13.10 -13.79 0.13
N LEU A 92 -13.42 -13.18 1.28
CA LEU A 92 -12.47 -12.92 2.34
C LEU A 92 -12.42 -14.15 3.25
N ARG A 93 -11.22 -14.65 3.56
CA ARG A 93 -11.05 -15.78 4.48
C ARG A 93 -10.01 -15.48 5.53
N ALA A 94 -10.42 -15.47 6.79
CA ALA A 94 -9.51 -15.38 7.93
C ALA A 94 -9.06 -16.77 8.37
N VAL A 95 -7.76 -16.95 8.52
CA VAL A 95 -7.16 -18.20 8.99
C VAL A 95 -6.22 -17.93 10.15
N ASP A 96 -6.08 -18.93 11.02
CA ASP A 96 -5.01 -18.97 12.00
C ASP A 96 -3.73 -19.63 11.44
N ARG A 97 -2.70 -19.71 12.28
CA ARG A 97 -1.38 -20.29 11.94
C ARG A 97 -1.43 -21.77 11.56
N THR A 98 -2.50 -22.48 11.89
CA THR A 98 -2.71 -23.88 11.51
C THR A 98 -3.40 -24.02 10.15
N GLY A 99 -3.89 -22.91 9.58
CA GLY A 99 -4.72 -22.89 8.38
C GLY A 99 -6.20 -23.12 8.68
N ALA A 100 -6.59 -23.23 9.95
CA ALA A 100 -8.00 -23.35 10.31
C ALA A 100 -8.73 -22.04 10.00
N VAL A 101 -9.85 -22.15 9.30
CA VAL A 101 -10.71 -21.01 8.97
C VAL A 101 -11.40 -20.53 10.23
N ARG A 102 -11.16 -19.27 10.61
CA ARG A 102 -11.89 -18.61 11.70
C ARG A 102 -13.26 -18.14 11.25
N TRP A 103 -13.30 -17.54 10.06
CA TRP A 103 -14.52 -17.11 9.39
C TRP A 103 -14.26 -16.91 7.90
N GLU A 104 -15.33 -16.90 7.12
CA GLU A 104 -15.33 -16.61 5.69
C GLU A 104 -16.49 -15.67 5.37
N LEU A 105 -16.20 -14.61 4.62
CA LEU A 105 -17.19 -13.71 4.05
C LEU A 105 -17.13 -13.81 2.53
N ARG A 106 -18.21 -14.28 1.93
CA ARG A 106 -18.32 -14.39 0.47
C ARG A 106 -18.73 -13.06 -0.14
N HIS A 107 -18.23 -12.79 -1.33
CA HIS A 107 -18.53 -11.60 -2.11
C HIS A 107 -18.62 -11.98 -3.61
N GLY A 108 -19.07 -11.07 -4.46
CA GLY A 108 -19.16 -11.30 -5.91
C GLY A 108 -17.79 -11.65 -6.51
N CYS A 109 -17.78 -12.41 -7.61
CA CYS A 109 -16.55 -12.81 -8.27
C CYS A 109 -15.83 -11.59 -8.87
N TRP A 110 -14.54 -11.41 -8.64
CA TRP A 110 -13.76 -10.34 -9.26
C TRP A 110 -13.55 -10.52 -10.77
N SER A 111 -13.81 -11.72 -11.34
CA SER A 111 -13.73 -11.97 -12.79
C SER A 111 -15.02 -11.58 -13.55
N ALA A 112 -15.94 -10.78 -12.99
CA ALA A 112 -17.29 -10.65 -13.57
C ALA A 112 -17.44 -9.89 -14.90
N ALA A 113 -16.37 -9.44 -15.55
CA ALA A 113 -16.45 -9.21 -17.00
C ALA A 113 -16.89 -10.51 -17.71
N GLU A 114 -16.45 -11.66 -17.18
CA GLU A 114 -16.67 -13.00 -17.73
C GLU A 114 -17.49 -13.90 -16.77
N CYS A 115 -17.54 -13.61 -15.46
CA CYS A 115 -18.17 -14.45 -14.45
C CYS A 115 -19.08 -13.71 -13.44
N ALA A 116 -20.39 -13.69 -13.70
CA ALA A 116 -21.40 -13.18 -12.76
C ALA A 116 -21.82 -14.20 -11.67
N GLU A 117 -21.15 -15.37 -11.60
CA GLU A 117 -21.54 -16.43 -10.70
C GLU A 117 -21.04 -16.20 -9.26
N ALA A 118 -21.85 -16.64 -8.29
CA ALA A 118 -21.44 -16.70 -6.90
C ALA A 118 -20.74 -18.04 -6.65
N HIS A 119 -19.41 -18.02 -6.49
CA HIS A 119 -18.63 -19.22 -6.20
C HIS A 119 -18.77 -19.67 -4.76
N ALA A 120 -18.91 -20.98 -4.55
CA ALA A 120 -18.90 -21.56 -3.21
C ALA A 120 -17.50 -21.97 -2.76
N SER A 121 -16.55 -22.10 -3.69
CA SER A 121 -15.17 -22.52 -3.41
C SER A 121 -14.19 -22.14 -4.52
N PHE A 122 -12.91 -22.02 -4.16
CA PHE A 122 -11.81 -21.83 -5.12
C PHE A 122 -11.70 -22.96 -6.15
N SER A 123 -12.04 -24.20 -5.77
CA SER A 123 -11.93 -25.36 -6.66
C SER A 123 -12.80 -25.28 -7.91
N GLU A 124 -13.85 -24.46 -7.91
CA GLU A 124 -14.74 -24.27 -9.06
C GLU A 124 -14.03 -23.63 -10.25
N TYR A 125 -13.04 -22.77 -10.00
CA TYR A 125 -12.36 -21.99 -11.03
C TYR A 125 -10.82 -22.08 -10.95
N ALA A 126 -10.27 -22.98 -10.13
CA ALA A 126 -8.83 -23.09 -9.90
C ALA A 126 -7.99 -23.35 -11.18
N ALA A 127 -8.61 -23.94 -12.19
CA ALA A 127 -8.01 -24.25 -13.49
C ALA A 127 -8.55 -23.39 -14.63
N ASP A 128 -9.32 -22.35 -14.30
CA ASP A 128 -9.88 -21.41 -15.26
C ASP A 128 -8.91 -20.24 -15.49
N ASP A 129 -8.57 -20.01 -16.75
CA ASP A 129 -7.65 -18.96 -17.19
C ASP A 129 -8.27 -17.56 -17.00
N ASP A 130 -9.59 -17.44 -17.13
CA ASP A 130 -10.31 -16.16 -16.99
C ASP A 130 -10.26 -15.65 -15.53
N HIS A 131 -10.30 -16.58 -14.58
CA HIS A 131 -10.11 -16.27 -13.17
C HIS A 131 -8.65 -16.05 -12.79
N GLY A 132 -7.71 -16.51 -13.62
CA GLY A 132 -6.27 -16.32 -13.42
C GLY A 132 -5.81 -14.86 -13.54
N HIS A 133 -6.63 -14.02 -14.17
CA HIS A 133 -6.37 -12.59 -14.41
C HIS A 133 -7.50 -11.71 -13.85
N ALA A 134 -8.27 -12.22 -12.89
CA ALA A 134 -9.35 -11.48 -12.28
C ALA A 134 -8.83 -10.19 -11.61
N ASP A 135 -9.69 -9.18 -11.58
CA ASP A 135 -9.48 -7.99 -10.76
C ASP A 135 -9.35 -8.37 -9.26
N SER A 136 -9.02 -7.39 -8.42
CA SER A 136 -8.81 -7.70 -7.00
C SER A 136 -9.21 -6.60 -6.02
N GLY A 137 -9.88 -7.06 -4.97
CA GLY A 137 -10.08 -6.32 -3.73
C GLY A 137 -8.85 -6.36 -2.83
N SER A 138 -8.94 -5.61 -1.74
CA SER A 138 -7.93 -5.52 -0.70
C SER A 138 -8.54 -5.57 0.69
N ALA A 139 -7.71 -5.83 1.69
CA ALA A 139 -8.10 -5.70 3.08
C ALA A 139 -6.93 -5.15 3.91
N ALA A 140 -7.24 -4.47 5.01
CA ALA A 140 -6.26 -4.07 6.01
C ALA A 140 -6.88 -4.00 7.39
N PHE A 141 -6.05 -4.31 8.39
CA PHE A 141 -6.41 -4.08 9.78
C PHE A 141 -6.20 -2.61 10.15
N SER A 142 -7.12 -2.09 10.94
CA SER A 142 -6.93 -0.86 11.72
C SER A 142 -5.72 -0.96 12.65
N SER A 143 -5.23 0.18 13.12
CA SER A 143 -3.97 0.26 13.87
C SER A 143 -3.96 -0.52 15.19
N ASP A 144 -5.12 -0.68 15.83
CA ASP A 144 -5.28 -1.47 17.05
C ASP A 144 -5.75 -2.91 16.80
N GLY A 145 -5.98 -3.27 15.52
CA GLY A 145 -6.39 -4.60 15.09
C GLY A 145 -7.83 -4.97 15.43
N LYS A 146 -8.65 -4.04 15.93
CA LYS A 146 -10.04 -4.32 16.32
C LYS A 146 -11.02 -4.21 15.16
N LEU A 147 -10.61 -3.61 14.06
CA LEU A 147 -11.38 -3.49 12.83
C LEU A 147 -10.58 -4.02 11.65
N LEU A 148 -11.28 -4.72 10.76
CA LEU A 148 -10.82 -5.07 9.44
C LEU A 148 -11.60 -4.26 8.41
N TRP A 149 -10.89 -3.55 7.55
CA TRP A 149 -11.44 -2.85 6.40
C TRP A 149 -11.23 -3.72 5.17
N ALA A 150 -12.24 -3.82 4.31
CA ALA A 150 -12.14 -4.64 3.10
C ALA A 150 -12.87 -4.03 1.91
N HIS A 151 -12.20 -3.98 0.77
CA HIS A 151 -12.78 -3.63 -0.52
C HIS A 151 -13.17 -4.92 -1.22
N VAL A 152 -14.47 -5.11 -1.45
CA VAL A 152 -15.05 -6.33 -2.01
C VAL A 152 -16.06 -6.00 -3.09
N ARG A 153 -16.45 -7.00 -3.87
CA ARG A 153 -17.55 -6.86 -4.83
C ARG A 153 -18.88 -7.29 -4.21
N GLY A 154 -19.92 -6.48 -4.33
CA GLY A 154 -21.26 -6.81 -3.89
C GLY A 154 -21.89 -7.97 -4.69
N HIS A 155 -22.93 -8.59 -4.12
CA HIS A 155 -23.75 -9.63 -4.77
C HIS A 155 -25.05 -9.08 -5.40
N ALA A 156 -25.19 -7.76 -5.54
CA ALA A 156 -26.49 -7.11 -5.70
C ALA A 156 -27.07 -7.17 -7.13
N GLY A 157 -27.56 -8.33 -7.55
CA GLY A 157 -28.38 -8.48 -8.76
C GLY A 157 -27.61 -8.33 -10.07
N ASP A 158 -28.27 -7.83 -11.12
CA ASP A 158 -27.66 -7.61 -12.45
C ASP A 158 -26.68 -6.42 -12.47
N ASP A 159 -26.63 -5.61 -11.41
CA ASP A 159 -25.69 -4.49 -11.26
C ASP A 159 -24.49 -4.89 -10.39
N ILE A 160 -23.31 -4.79 -10.99
CA ILE A 160 -22.02 -4.98 -10.34
C ILE A 160 -21.69 -3.71 -9.55
N ASN A 161 -21.70 -3.79 -8.23
CA ASN A 161 -21.25 -2.71 -7.35
C ASN A 161 -20.08 -3.18 -6.49
N GLU A 162 -19.11 -2.28 -6.29
CA GLU A 162 -18.03 -2.45 -5.33
C GLU A 162 -18.40 -1.84 -3.97
N GLU A 163 -18.01 -2.51 -2.89
CA GLU A 163 -18.33 -2.15 -1.51
C GLU A 163 -17.06 -2.04 -0.67
N TRP A 164 -17.05 -1.04 0.21
CA TRP A 164 -16.06 -0.91 1.27
C TRP A 164 -16.70 -1.30 2.60
N LEU A 165 -16.23 -2.40 3.18
CA LEU A 165 -16.75 -2.99 4.40
C LEU A 165 -15.86 -2.65 5.60
N ILE A 166 -16.49 -2.51 6.76
CA ILE A 166 -15.83 -2.60 8.07
C ILE A 166 -16.36 -3.84 8.76
N ILE A 167 -15.45 -4.69 9.21
CA ILE A 167 -15.70 -6.05 9.67
C ILE A 167 -15.09 -6.23 11.05
N ASP A 168 -15.81 -6.90 11.96
CA ASP A 168 -15.23 -7.40 13.20
C ASP A 168 -14.28 -8.58 12.88
N PRO A 169 -12.97 -8.43 13.11
CA PRO A 169 -12.00 -9.47 12.77
C PRO A 169 -12.13 -10.72 13.64
N ALA A 170 -12.86 -10.69 14.76
CA ALA A 170 -13.02 -11.84 15.64
C ALA A 170 -13.89 -12.93 14.99
N ASP A 171 -14.96 -12.55 14.31
CA ASP A 171 -15.98 -13.49 13.79
C ASP A 171 -16.43 -13.21 12.35
N GLY A 172 -15.91 -12.16 11.71
CA GLY A 172 -16.25 -11.82 10.32
C GLY A 172 -17.57 -11.06 10.17
N THR A 173 -18.18 -10.59 11.26
CA THR A 173 -19.41 -9.81 11.21
C THR A 173 -19.19 -8.47 10.51
N VAL A 174 -19.97 -8.18 9.46
CA VAL A 174 -19.97 -6.86 8.81
C VAL A 174 -20.66 -5.86 9.74
N LEU A 175 -19.90 -4.86 10.21
CA LEU A 175 -20.37 -3.80 11.09
C LEU A 175 -21.05 -2.68 10.30
N THR A 176 -20.50 -2.35 9.13
CA THR A 176 -21.06 -1.33 8.22
C THR A 176 -20.45 -1.47 6.82
N ARG A 177 -21.04 -0.77 5.85
CA ARG A 177 -20.62 -0.78 4.45
C ARG A 177 -20.90 0.56 3.77
N ALA A 178 -20.15 0.86 2.71
CA ALA A 178 -20.43 1.94 1.79
C ALA A 178 -20.16 1.46 0.35
N GLU A 179 -20.95 1.95 -0.60
CA GLU A 179 -20.62 1.80 -2.02
C GLU A 179 -19.40 2.66 -2.34
N THR A 180 -18.46 2.10 -3.10
CA THR A 180 -17.26 2.84 -3.54
C THR A 180 -17.54 3.69 -4.78
N MET A 181 -18.57 3.33 -5.55
CA MET A 181 -18.87 3.89 -6.88
C MET A 181 -17.68 3.75 -7.82
N THR A 182 -17.02 2.57 -7.79
CA THR A 182 -15.83 2.26 -8.60
C THR A 182 -16.01 1.00 -9.42
N VAL A 183 -15.14 0.86 -10.43
CA VAL A 183 -14.87 -0.35 -11.21
C VAL A 183 -13.36 -0.60 -11.15
N GLY A 184 -12.89 -1.13 -10.03
CA GLY A 184 -11.49 -1.30 -9.71
C GLY A 184 -10.89 -2.58 -10.24
N SER A 185 -9.77 -2.46 -10.96
CA SER A 185 -8.91 -3.59 -11.31
C SER A 185 -8.05 -4.07 -10.14
N ALA A 186 -7.69 -3.15 -9.25
CA ALA A 186 -6.96 -3.46 -8.02
C ALA A 186 -7.27 -2.42 -6.95
N SER A 187 -6.88 -2.69 -5.71
CA SER A 187 -6.99 -1.71 -4.63
C SER A 187 -5.93 -1.89 -3.56
N ALA A 188 -5.64 -0.82 -2.82
CA ALA A 188 -4.69 -0.83 -1.71
C ALA A 188 -5.19 0.02 -0.54
N HIS A 189 -5.17 -0.55 0.66
CA HIS A 189 -5.50 0.14 1.91
C HIS A 189 -4.27 0.79 2.55
N PHE A 190 -4.48 1.93 3.18
CA PHE A 190 -3.47 2.70 3.90
C PHE A 190 -3.96 3.00 5.32
N PRO A 191 -3.52 2.21 6.32
CA PRO A 191 -3.92 2.39 7.69
C PRO A 191 -3.54 3.77 8.23
N HIS A 192 -4.46 4.39 8.95
CA HIS A 192 -4.23 5.59 9.73
C HIS A 192 -3.88 5.21 11.19
N PRO A 193 -3.06 6.00 11.91
CA PRO A 193 -2.71 5.71 13.31
C PRO A 193 -3.93 5.73 14.26
N ASP A 194 -4.91 6.60 14.03
CA ASP A 194 -6.26 6.45 14.61
C ASP A 194 -7.01 5.30 13.88
N PRO A 195 -7.41 4.24 14.59
CA PRO A 195 -8.05 3.05 14.01
C PRO A 195 -9.42 3.33 13.36
N ALA A 196 -10.03 4.49 13.64
CA ALA A 196 -11.31 4.90 13.05
C ALA A 196 -11.18 5.32 11.58
N TYR A 197 -9.95 5.55 11.08
CA TYR A 197 -9.69 6.03 9.73
C TYR A 197 -8.96 4.98 8.88
N MET A 198 -9.21 5.02 7.58
CA MET A 198 -8.52 4.20 6.59
C MET A 198 -8.51 4.92 5.25
N GLY A 199 -7.36 4.91 4.56
CA GLY A 199 -7.28 5.30 3.16
C GLY A 199 -7.45 4.08 2.25
N LEU A 200 -8.01 4.29 1.06
CA LEU A 200 -8.14 3.29 0.02
C LEU A 200 -7.87 3.95 -1.33
N THR A 201 -6.92 3.42 -2.09
CA THR A 201 -6.79 3.72 -3.52
C THR A 201 -7.44 2.60 -4.29
N VAL A 202 -8.28 2.93 -5.26
CA VAL A 202 -8.82 1.99 -6.24
C VAL A 202 -8.20 2.30 -7.60
N ALA A 203 -7.62 1.31 -8.26
CA ALA A 203 -7.04 1.45 -9.58
C ALA A 203 -8.09 1.10 -10.64
N GLU A 204 -8.58 2.08 -11.40
CA GLU A 204 -9.61 1.88 -12.45
C GLU A 204 -8.99 1.93 -13.87
N GLY A 205 -7.66 1.85 -13.97
CA GLY A 205 -6.89 1.96 -15.21
C GLY A 205 -6.06 3.24 -15.29
N GLU A 206 -5.58 3.56 -16.49
CA GLU A 206 -4.67 4.71 -16.71
C GLU A 206 -5.38 6.08 -16.62
N GLU A 207 -6.71 6.11 -16.66
CA GLU A 207 -7.50 7.34 -16.81
C GLU A 207 -8.30 7.74 -15.56
N ASP A 208 -8.64 6.80 -14.66
CA ASP A 208 -9.31 7.11 -13.40
C ASP A 208 -8.74 6.22 -12.28
N SER A 209 -8.54 6.82 -11.12
CA SER A 209 -8.16 6.14 -9.89
C SER A 209 -8.55 7.09 -8.76
N PRO A 210 -9.55 6.75 -7.94
CA PRO A 210 -9.92 7.58 -6.81
C PRO A 210 -9.20 7.17 -5.53
N VAL A 211 -8.95 8.15 -4.67
CA VAL A 211 -8.76 7.94 -3.25
C VAL A 211 -10.12 7.98 -2.55
N LEU A 212 -10.38 6.98 -1.72
CA LEU A 212 -11.46 6.97 -0.75
C LEU A 212 -10.86 7.10 0.65
N TRP A 213 -11.32 8.10 1.42
CA TRP A 213 -10.93 8.33 2.79
C TRP A 213 -12.09 8.04 3.72
N GLY A 214 -11.98 6.93 4.45
CA GLY A 214 -13.01 6.40 5.31
C GLY A 214 -12.83 6.82 6.76
N HIS A 215 -13.93 7.11 7.44
CA HIS A 215 -13.99 7.33 8.88
C HIS A 215 -15.21 6.64 9.49
N TRP A 216 -15.02 5.91 10.58
CA TRP A 216 -16.10 5.24 11.31
C TRP A 216 -16.05 5.55 12.80
N ASP A 217 -17.10 6.20 13.31
CA ASP A 217 -17.23 6.61 14.71
C ASP A 217 -17.85 5.53 15.63
N GLY A 218 -18.03 4.31 15.11
CA GLY A 218 -18.75 3.22 15.78
C GLY A 218 -20.24 3.11 15.43
N ALA A 219 -20.80 4.12 14.75
CA ALA A 219 -22.20 4.14 14.31
C ALA A 219 -22.36 4.56 12.84
N THR A 220 -21.65 5.60 12.41
CA THR A 220 -21.73 6.19 11.08
C THR A 220 -20.42 5.94 10.33
N PHE A 221 -20.54 5.38 9.13
CA PHE A 221 -19.40 5.26 8.21
C PHE A 221 -19.49 6.35 7.16
N THR A 222 -18.52 7.27 7.17
CA THR A 222 -18.42 8.34 6.19
C THR A 222 -17.25 8.09 5.26
N VAL A 223 -17.49 8.21 3.95
CA VAL A 223 -16.46 8.11 2.91
C VAL A 223 -16.35 9.43 2.18
N ARG A 224 -15.13 9.94 2.06
CA ARG A 224 -14.81 11.06 1.20
C ARG A 224 -14.05 10.57 -0.02
N ARG A 225 -14.47 11.02 -1.21
CA ARG A 225 -13.84 10.66 -2.48
C ARG A 225 -13.02 11.82 -3.02
N PHE A 226 -11.81 11.51 -3.48
CA PHE A 226 -10.94 12.38 -4.27
C PHE A 226 -10.80 11.71 -5.62
N ALA A 227 -11.32 12.35 -6.66
CA ALA A 227 -11.25 11.83 -8.03
C ALA A 227 -9.85 12.08 -8.59
N GLU A 228 -9.37 11.19 -9.47
CA GLU A 228 -8.09 11.35 -10.15
C GLU A 228 -6.90 11.54 -9.18
N GLU A 229 -6.88 10.76 -8.10
CA GLU A 229 -5.79 10.75 -7.12
C GLU A 229 -5.42 9.33 -6.69
N VAL A 230 -4.13 9.12 -6.46
CA VAL A 230 -3.53 7.88 -5.97
C VAL A 230 -2.88 8.19 -4.62
N LEU A 231 -3.29 7.49 -3.55
CA LEU A 231 -2.72 7.67 -2.23
C LEU A 231 -1.33 7.02 -2.14
N LEU A 232 -0.36 7.76 -1.59
CA LEU A 232 1.03 7.32 -1.43
C LEU A 232 1.34 6.91 0.00
N ALA A 233 0.96 7.75 0.97
CA ALA A 233 1.29 7.53 2.38
C ALA A 233 0.43 8.39 3.33
N VAL A 234 0.30 7.91 4.56
CA VAL A 234 -0.25 8.64 5.71
C VAL A 234 0.90 8.98 6.66
N SER A 235 0.90 10.20 7.21
CA SER A 235 1.92 10.65 8.18
C SER A 235 1.83 9.88 9.51
N PRO A 236 2.95 9.74 10.26
CA PRO A 236 2.97 9.03 11.55
C PRO A 236 1.96 9.54 12.59
N THR A 237 1.76 10.85 12.67
CA THR A 237 0.72 11.47 13.53
C THR A 237 -0.69 11.27 12.99
N GLY A 238 -0.83 10.95 11.71
CA GLY A 238 -2.12 10.84 11.02
C GLY A 238 -2.69 12.18 10.59
N GLU A 239 -2.05 13.31 10.90
CA GLU A 239 -2.62 14.63 10.58
C GLU A 239 -2.70 14.91 9.07
N HIS A 240 -1.90 14.20 8.28
CA HIS A 240 -1.76 14.41 6.84
C HIS A 240 -1.67 13.10 6.07
N PHE A 241 -2.08 13.16 4.80
CA PHE A 241 -1.77 12.15 3.79
C PHE A 241 -1.28 12.80 2.50
N LEU A 242 -0.54 12.02 1.72
CA LEU A 242 0.05 12.44 0.45
C LEU A 242 -0.56 11.64 -0.69
N THR A 243 -0.90 12.33 -1.78
CA THR A 243 -1.40 11.73 -3.02
C THR A 243 -0.63 12.24 -4.23
N THR A 244 -0.82 11.59 -5.37
CA THR A 244 -0.43 12.08 -6.70
C THR A 244 -1.56 11.87 -7.69
N ASP A 245 -1.61 12.63 -8.77
CA ASP A 245 -2.53 12.33 -9.88
C ASP A 245 -2.08 11.08 -10.68
N PRO A 246 -2.98 10.39 -11.41
CA PRO A 246 -2.65 9.26 -12.28
C PRO A 246 -1.54 9.55 -13.30
N GLY A 247 -1.44 10.81 -13.75
CA GLY A 247 -0.39 11.24 -14.66
C GLY A 247 0.97 11.47 -13.98
N GLN A 248 1.04 11.32 -12.65
CA GLN A 248 2.25 11.44 -11.85
C GLN A 248 2.88 12.85 -11.90
N TRP A 249 2.09 13.88 -12.20
CA TRP A 249 2.62 15.23 -12.43
C TRP A 249 2.84 16.00 -11.12
N THR A 250 1.96 15.79 -10.14
CA THR A 250 1.87 16.65 -8.96
C THR A 250 1.67 15.82 -7.70
N LEU A 251 2.46 16.12 -6.66
CA LEU A 251 2.18 15.64 -5.32
C LEU A 251 1.23 16.60 -4.60
N TYR A 252 0.21 16.07 -3.95
CA TYR A 252 -0.74 16.85 -3.14
C TYR A 252 -0.65 16.43 -1.68
N LEU A 253 -0.58 17.42 -0.79
CA LEU A 253 -0.62 17.23 0.66
C LEU A 253 -2.00 17.61 1.17
N HIS A 254 -2.66 16.67 1.82
CA HIS A 254 -3.99 16.88 2.39
C HIS A 254 -3.94 16.85 3.91
N ARG A 255 -4.85 17.60 4.54
CA ARG A 255 -5.20 17.38 5.94
C ARG A 255 -6.08 16.13 6.04
N ALA A 256 -5.75 15.21 6.95
CA ALA A 256 -6.50 13.96 7.07
C ALA A 256 -7.91 14.14 7.64
N GLU A 257 -8.11 15.07 8.58
CA GLU A 257 -9.41 15.31 9.25
C GLU A 257 -10.53 15.63 8.25
N ASP A 258 -10.23 16.51 7.28
CA ASP A 258 -11.22 17.06 6.37
C ASP A 258 -10.81 16.95 4.90
N GLY A 259 -9.76 16.19 4.57
CA GLY A 259 -9.31 16.00 3.19
C GLY A 259 -8.82 17.24 2.46
N THR A 260 -8.79 18.42 3.10
CA THR A 260 -8.49 19.68 2.42
C THR A 260 -7.08 19.63 1.87
N GLU A 261 -6.93 19.88 0.56
CA GLU A 261 -5.61 20.12 -0.04
C GLU A 261 -4.99 21.35 0.63
N LEU A 262 -3.81 21.16 1.21
CA LEU A 262 -3.06 22.22 1.86
C LEU A 262 -2.06 22.85 0.90
N ARG A 263 -1.39 22.02 0.10
CA ARG A 263 -0.25 22.37 -0.75
C ARG A 263 -0.05 21.31 -1.82
N ARG A 264 0.69 21.68 -2.87
CA ARG A 264 1.10 20.80 -3.95
C ARG A 264 2.53 21.05 -4.42
N LEU A 265 3.10 20.09 -5.12
CA LEU A 265 4.46 20.14 -5.66
C LEU A 265 4.52 19.46 -7.04
N ASP A 266 4.70 20.29 -8.07
CA ASP A 266 4.73 19.86 -9.47
C ASP A 266 6.13 19.27 -9.80
N ALA A 267 6.18 18.08 -10.41
CA ALA A 267 7.43 17.34 -10.65
C ALA A 267 8.42 18.11 -11.54
N ASP A 268 7.94 18.66 -12.65
CA ASP A 268 8.75 19.41 -13.63
C ASP A 268 9.39 20.67 -13.03
N GLU A 269 8.79 21.25 -11.99
CA GLU A 269 9.34 22.43 -11.30
C GLU A 269 10.30 22.03 -10.18
N ALA A 270 10.07 20.86 -9.58
CA ALA A 270 10.72 20.44 -8.34
C ALA A 270 12.05 19.71 -8.56
N VAL A 271 12.14 18.91 -9.62
CA VAL A 271 13.25 17.97 -9.85
C VAL A 271 13.63 17.94 -11.33
N PRO A 272 14.90 17.67 -11.65
CA PRO A 272 15.30 17.55 -13.04
C PRO A 272 14.67 16.31 -13.70
N PRO A 273 14.39 16.36 -15.01
CA PRO A 273 13.89 15.19 -15.72
C PRO A 273 14.91 14.05 -15.73
N PRO A 274 14.46 12.80 -15.91
CA PRO A 274 15.35 11.65 -15.97
C PRO A 274 16.33 11.76 -17.15
N SER A 275 17.61 11.46 -16.90
CA SER A 275 18.64 11.49 -17.94
C SER A 275 18.40 10.41 -19.00
N GLY A 276 18.28 10.81 -20.27
CA GLY A 276 18.16 9.88 -21.40
C GLY A 276 16.78 9.25 -21.59
N ALA A 277 15.74 9.79 -20.94
CA ALA A 277 14.36 9.44 -21.24
C ALA A 277 13.91 10.05 -22.58
N ALA A 278 12.99 9.37 -23.27
CA ALA A 278 12.37 9.87 -24.49
C ALA A 278 11.37 10.99 -24.21
N ASP A 279 10.78 10.99 -23.01
CA ASP A 279 10.00 12.08 -22.42
C ASP A 279 10.94 12.90 -21.52
N ASP A 280 11.00 14.20 -21.78
CA ASP A 280 11.84 15.17 -21.08
C ASP A 280 11.16 15.75 -19.83
N ARG A 281 10.09 15.11 -19.35
CA ARG A 281 9.37 15.48 -18.12
C ARG A 281 9.74 14.62 -16.92
N ALA A 282 9.70 15.24 -15.74
CA ALA A 282 9.74 14.55 -14.47
C ALA A 282 8.34 14.09 -14.07
N ARG A 283 8.27 12.92 -13.45
CA ARG A 283 7.04 12.32 -12.91
C ARG A 283 7.34 11.76 -11.53
N TRP A 284 6.42 11.89 -10.58
CA TRP A 284 6.50 11.27 -9.26
C TRP A 284 6.20 9.78 -9.34
N ASP A 285 6.69 8.95 -8.43
CA ASP A 285 6.23 7.55 -8.36
C ASP A 285 4.84 7.46 -7.69
N HIS A 286 4.08 6.40 -7.98
CA HIS A 286 2.84 6.04 -7.27
C HIS A 286 3.08 5.47 -5.86
N GLU A 287 4.32 5.44 -5.39
CA GLU A 287 4.69 5.00 -4.05
C GLU A 287 5.50 6.09 -3.33
N GLY A 288 5.28 6.21 -2.02
CA GLY A 288 6.00 7.12 -1.16
C GLY A 288 5.99 6.68 0.30
N ALA A 289 6.67 7.44 1.14
CA ALA A 289 6.71 7.17 2.58
C ALA A 289 6.76 8.45 3.40
N PHE A 290 6.11 8.44 4.56
CA PHE A 290 6.36 9.39 5.64
C PHE A 290 7.14 8.70 6.77
N PRO A 291 8.48 8.64 6.70
CA PRO A 291 9.27 8.18 7.84
C PRO A 291 9.21 9.18 9.01
N TYR A 292 8.89 10.44 8.77
CA TYR A 292 8.75 11.47 9.81
C TYR A 292 7.58 12.39 9.47
N ASP A 293 6.93 12.99 10.46
CA ASP A 293 5.79 13.89 10.19
C ASP A 293 6.16 15.07 9.30
N GLU A 294 7.36 15.64 9.45
CA GLU A 294 7.77 16.81 8.68
C GLU A 294 8.36 16.47 7.30
N LEU A 295 8.64 15.19 7.01
CA LEU A 295 9.43 14.78 5.86
C LEU A 295 8.81 13.58 5.14
N ALA A 296 8.58 13.76 3.84
CA ALA A 296 8.22 12.67 2.94
C ALA A 296 9.44 12.23 2.13
N VAL A 297 9.53 10.92 1.90
CA VAL A 297 10.45 10.30 0.94
C VAL A 297 9.61 9.87 -0.26
N VAL A 298 9.87 10.48 -1.41
CA VAL A 298 9.13 10.24 -2.66
C VAL A 298 10.09 9.84 -3.77
N GLY A 299 9.65 8.95 -4.65
CA GLY A 299 10.40 8.57 -5.84
C GLY A 299 10.00 9.43 -7.04
N THR A 300 10.84 9.47 -8.06
CA THR A 300 10.42 9.88 -9.40
C THR A 300 10.42 8.67 -10.31
N GLU A 301 9.38 8.56 -11.15
CA GLU A 301 9.33 7.57 -12.21
C GLU A 301 10.61 7.69 -13.03
N SER A 302 11.35 6.60 -13.06
CA SER A 302 12.57 6.49 -13.84
C SER A 302 12.60 5.09 -14.40
N SER A 303 13.18 4.93 -15.60
CA SER A 303 13.57 3.60 -16.05
C SER A 303 14.34 2.93 -14.91
N ALA A 304 14.11 1.64 -14.65
CA ALA A 304 14.63 0.89 -13.50
C ALA A 304 16.16 1.03 -13.22
N ARG A 305 16.90 1.65 -14.14
CA ARG A 305 18.34 1.88 -14.14
C ARG A 305 18.82 3.13 -13.38
N ASP A 306 17.95 4.09 -13.04
CA ASP A 306 18.34 5.25 -12.20
C ASP A 306 17.20 5.70 -11.27
N PRO A 307 16.81 4.89 -10.27
CA PRO A 307 15.85 5.30 -9.25
C PRO A 307 16.37 6.51 -8.46
N ARG A 308 15.49 7.50 -8.29
CA ARG A 308 15.80 8.74 -7.59
C ARG A 308 14.76 8.97 -6.50
N HIS A 309 15.22 8.94 -5.25
CA HIS A 309 14.39 9.29 -4.11
C HIS A 309 14.75 10.70 -3.66
N TRP A 310 13.72 11.48 -3.35
CA TRP A 310 13.80 12.87 -2.94
C TRP A 310 13.23 13.03 -1.55
N LEU A 311 13.86 13.88 -0.76
CA LEU A 311 13.34 14.30 0.53
C LEU A 311 12.50 15.56 0.32
N VAL A 312 11.22 15.51 0.67
CA VAL A 312 10.28 16.63 0.55
C VAL A 312 9.92 17.13 1.94
N ASP A 313 10.04 18.43 2.16
CA ASP A 313 9.54 19.08 3.36
C ASP A 313 8.02 19.21 3.27
N ARG A 314 7.30 18.56 4.20
CA ARG A 314 5.84 18.59 4.22
C ARG A 314 5.30 20.01 4.42
N ARG A 315 5.90 20.77 5.33
CA ARG A 315 5.40 22.10 5.73
C ARG A 315 5.44 23.09 4.57
N THR A 316 6.44 23.01 3.71
CA THR A 316 6.58 23.90 2.54
C THR A 316 6.21 23.25 1.21
N MET A 317 6.07 21.92 1.17
CA MET A 317 6.01 21.13 -0.07
C MET A 317 7.13 21.52 -1.03
N THR A 318 8.37 21.44 -0.55
CA THR A 318 9.56 21.73 -1.37
C THR A 318 10.59 20.62 -1.23
N VAL A 319 11.24 20.27 -2.34
CA VAL A 319 12.36 19.31 -2.34
C VAL A 319 13.52 19.89 -1.53
N ARG A 320 13.94 19.16 -0.50
CA ARG A 320 15.15 19.44 0.28
C ARG A 320 16.40 18.97 -0.46
N GLY A 321 16.31 17.85 -1.17
CA GLY A 321 17.39 17.31 -1.98
C GLY A 321 17.22 15.83 -2.30
N ARG A 322 18.10 15.30 -3.15
CA ARG A 322 18.17 13.87 -3.48
C ARG A 322 18.75 13.08 -2.31
N ILE A 323 18.17 11.92 -2.04
CA ILE A 323 18.68 10.96 -1.07
C ILE A 323 19.78 10.12 -1.72
N VAL A 324 20.92 10.02 -1.03
CA VAL A 324 22.07 9.23 -1.46
C VAL A 324 22.14 7.94 -0.65
N TYR A 325 22.25 6.81 -1.35
CA TYR A 325 22.34 5.49 -0.76
C TYR A 325 23.79 4.98 -0.78
N PRO A 326 24.19 4.15 0.20
CA PRO A 326 25.53 3.56 0.24
C PRO A 326 25.80 2.58 -0.91
N PHE A 327 24.76 2.10 -1.57
CA PHE A 327 24.81 1.24 -2.76
C PHE A 327 23.59 1.51 -3.65
N PRO A 328 23.61 1.09 -4.94
CA PRO A 328 22.49 1.26 -5.84
C PRO A 328 21.20 0.65 -5.28
N ILE A 329 20.10 1.38 -5.38
CA ILE A 329 18.75 0.92 -5.03
C ILE A 329 17.95 0.59 -6.30
N SER A 330 16.78 -0.02 -6.15
CA SER A 330 15.80 -0.26 -7.22
C SER A 330 14.39 0.07 -6.72
N GLY A 331 13.51 0.44 -7.66
CA GLY A 331 12.12 0.77 -7.40
C GLY A 331 11.90 2.08 -6.63
N ALA A 332 10.64 2.32 -6.28
CA ALA A 332 10.19 3.47 -5.52
C ALA A 332 10.35 3.26 -3.99
N PRO A 333 10.32 4.33 -3.18
CA PRO A 333 10.37 4.20 -1.73
C PRO A 333 9.01 3.77 -1.17
N ARG A 334 9.00 2.73 -0.35
CA ARG A 334 7.78 2.24 0.31
C ARG A 334 7.80 2.49 1.81
N SER A 335 6.65 2.83 2.38
CA SER A 335 6.55 3.06 3.82
C SER A 335 6.89 1.82 4.63
N ALA A 336 7.72 1.99 5.66
CA ALA A 336 7.97 0.99 6.70
C ALA A 336 7.59 1.53 8.09
N GLY A 337 6.72 2.55 8.14
CA GLY A 337 6.31 3.22 9.36
C GLY A 337 7.28 4.27 9.87
N GLU A 338 7.04 4.73 11.10
CA GLU A 338 7.81 5.80 11.71
C GLU A 338 9.32 5.48 11.74
N GLY A 339 10.11 6.45 11.32
CA GLY A 339 11.57 6.40 11.27
C GLY A 339 12.15 5.61 10.10
N ALA A 340 11.34 5.00 9.23
CA ALA A 340 11.86 4.13 8.17
C ALA A 340 11.05 4.07 6.87
N TRP A 341 11.74 3.75 5.79
CA TRP A 341 11.17 3.32 4.51
C TRP A 341 11.96 2.12 4.00
N TYR A 342 11.45 1.41 3.01
CA TYR A 342 12.18 0.30 2.40
C TYR A 342 12.27 0.41 0.88
N SER A 343 13.28 -0.26 0.34
CA SER A 343 13.39 -0.58 -1.08
C SER A 343 13.72 -2.06 -1.24
N ILE A 344 13.61 -2.56 -2.47
CA ILE A 344 13.92 -3.95 -2.81
C ILE A 344 15.14 -3.94 -3.75
N SER A 345 16.03 -4.91 -3.61
CA SER A 345 17.15 -5.10 -4.55
C SER A 345 16.65 -5.36 -5.97
N GLU A 346 17.46 -5.04 -6.99
CA GLU A 346 17.09 -5.22 -8.40
C GLU A 346 16.73 -6.68 -8.74
N ASP A 347 17.45 -7.65 -8.14
CA ASP A 347 17.19 -9.09 -8.27
C ASP A 347 16.01 -9.58 -7.40
N ARG A 348 15.40 -8.69 -6.61
CA ARG A 348 14.29 -8.93 -5.70
C ARG A 348 14.58 -9.89 -4.55
N THR A 349 15.86 -10.21 -4.28
CA THR A 349 16.26 -11.16 -3.23
C THR A 349 16.44 -10.53 -1.86
N THR A 350 16.45 -9.20 -1.76
CA THR A 350 16.71 -8.50 -0.49
C THR A 350 15.80 -7.29 -0.33
N LEU A 351 15.20 -7.16 0.85
CA LEU A 351 14.58 -5.92 1.31
C LEU A 351 15.60 -5.11 2.10
N HIS A 352 15.77 -3.85 1.73
CA HIS A 352 16.63 -2.91 2.45
C HIS A 352 15.75 -1.92 3.23
N LEU A 353 15.90 -1.92 4.55
CA LEU A 353 15.24 -0.98 5.43
C LEU A 353 16.16 0.21 5.67
N TRP A 354 15.63 1.42 5.46
CA TRP A 354 16.39 2.66 5.47
C TRP A 354 15.87 3.62 6.54
N SER A 355 16.75 4.52 6.98
CA SER A 355 16.41 5.68 7.82
C SER A 355 17.25 6.88 7.38
N LEU A 356 16.84 8.08 7.78
CA LEU A 356 17.75 9.23 7.78
C LEU A 356 18.49 9.26 9.13
N PRO A 357 19.77 9.67 9.15
CA PRO A 357 20.43 10.08 10.38
C PRO A 357 19.59 11.19 11.01
N GLN A 358 19.18 11.03 12.27
CA GLN A 358 18.55 12.15 12.96
C GLN A 358 19.54 13.33 12.97
N PRO A 359 19.10 14.55 12.62
CA PRO A 359 19.91 15.71 12.94
C PRO A 359 20.11 15.71 14.46
N GLU A 360 21.36 15.63 14.91
CA GLU A 360 21.67 15.88 16.31
C GLU A 360 21.06 17.24 16.68
N CYS A 361 20.15 17.24 17.65
CA CYS A 361 19.47 18.45 18.13
C CYS A 361 20.45 19.44 18.74
#